data_AF-A0A9W8ZFM2-F1
#
_entry.id   AF-A0A9W8ZFM2-F1
#
_cell.length_a   1.000
_cell.length_b   1.000
_cell.length_c   1.000
_cell.angle_alpha   90.00
_cell.angle_beta   90.00
_cell.angle_gamma   90.00
#
_symmetry.space_group_name_H-M   'P 1'
#
loop_
_entity.id
_entity.type
_entity.pdbx_description
1 polymer ?
#
loop_
_entity_poly.entity_id
_entity_poly.type
_entity_poly.pdbx_seq_one_letter_code
_entity_poly.pdbx_strand_id
1 'polypeptide(L)'
;MELQAFMLQPLPTVQPREYRAPTATQNPYNAWSHQCNRSATAPSSHRLQGRTVAIKDDICLGGLPTTLGAPVSILSDQNEYPVSPVDATVVSRVLAAGGTIKGTSTCEYFCASPLSFTSVSGPVHDLHLHGYTSGRRSNSSCALVAAHALHPDKPEITGETAELAIGSDQAGSVRIPGSYCDLLGLKPTFGLVPYTGAAPMMPMINHLGPITTHLKDIAVLLEVMTGYD
;
A
#
# COMPACT_ATOMS: atom_id res chain seq x y z
N MET A 1 -11.95 18.51 -33.90
CA MET A 1 -12.30 17.66 -32.74
C MET A 1 -11.08 17.69 -31.83
N GLU A 2 -11.09 18.64 -30.89
CA GLU A 2 -9.92 19.02 -30.09
C GLU A 2 -9.48 17.89 -29.16
N LEU A 3 -8.18 17.56 -29.20
CA LEU A 3 -7.45 16.71 -28.26
C LEU A 3 -7.25 17.43 -26.91
N GLN A 4 -8.33 17.96 -26.33
CA GLN A 4 -8.33 18.60 -25.00
C GLN A 4 -9.09 17.81 -23.94
N ALA A 5 -9.67 16.66 -24.26
CA ALA A 5 -10.39 15.81 -23.31
C ALA A 5 -9.55 14.58 -22.92
N PHE A 6 -9.33 14.39 -21.62
CA PHE A 6 -8.56 13.33 -20.94
C PHE A 6 -7.04 13.54 -20.80
N MET A 7 -6.61 14.70 -20.30
CA MET A 7 -5.51 14.63 -19.33
C MET A 7 -6.09 13.95 -18.09
N LEU A 8 -5.74 12.68 -17.91
CA LEU A 8 -6.06 11.87 -16.74
C LEU A 8 -5.21 12.38 -15.58
N GLN A 9 -5.59 13.54 -15.06
CA GLN A 9 -4.90 14.14 -13.92
C GLN A 9 -5.36 13.46 -12.63
N PRO A 10 -4.44 13.22 -11.67
CA PRO A 10 -4.81 12.69 -10.38
C PRO A 10 -5.86 13.59 -9.73
N LEU A 11 -6.97 13.00 -9.29
CA LEU A 11 -8.06 13.75 -8.70
C LEU A 11 -7.64 14.31 -7.34
N PRO A 12 -7.76 15.63 -7.12
CA PRO A 12 -7.40 16.23 -5.85
C PRO A 12 -8.33 15.74 -4.74
N THR A 13 -7.74 15.48 -3.58
CA THR A 13 -8.49 15.25 -2.35
C THR A 13 -8.94 16.60 -1.81
N VAL A 14 -10.23 16.87 -1.99
CA VAL A 14 -10.85 18.17 -1.68
C VAL A 14 -11.31 18.31 -0.23
N GLN A 15 -11.30 17.22 0.56
CA GLN A 15 -11.76 17.20 1.94
C GLN A 15 -10.75 16.51 2.85
N PRO A 16 -10.53 16.99 4.08
CA PRO A 16 -9.73 16.28 5.08
C PRO A 16 -10.22 14.84 5.28
N ARG A 17 -9.29 13.93 5.58
CA ARG A 17 -9.60 12.53 5.88
C ARG A 17 -9.05 12.17 7.24
N GLU A 18 -9.83 11.42 8.00
CA GLU A 18 -9.40 10.88 9.28
C GLU A 18 -8.39 9.75 9.08
N TYR A 19 -7.30 9.82 9.84
CA TYR A 19 -6.29 8.78 9.96
C TYR A 19 -5.66 8.84 11.34
N ARG A 20 -4.90 7.80 11.70
CA ARG A 20 -4.08 7.78 12.92
C ARG A 20 -2.76 7.06 12.69
N ALA A 21 -1.71 7.47 13.38
CA ALA A 21 -0.52 6.64 13.57
C ALA A 21 -0.82 5.61 14.67
N PRO A 22 -0.69 4.30 14.42
CA PRO A 22 -0.99 3.29 15.44
C PRO A 22 0.10 3.23 16.52
N THR A 23 -0.30 2.89 17.75
CA THR A 23 0.64 2.62 18.83
C THR A 23 1.37 1.28 18.63
N ALA A 24 2.46 1.04 19.34
CA ALA A 24 3.18 -0.24 19.28
C ALA A 24 2.28 -1.45 19.57
N THR A 25 1.35 -1.34 20.51
CA THR A 25 0.37 -2.40 20.83
C THR A 25 -0.62 -2.65 19.68
N GLN A 26 -0.97 -1.61 18.92
CA GLN A 26 -1.88 -1.69 17.77
C GLN A 26 -1.17 -2.06 16.45
N ASN A 27 0.17 -2.07 16.46
CA ASN A 27 1.03 -2.33 15.31
C ASN A 27 2.24 -3.20 15.73
N PRO A 28 2.01 -4.41 16.26
CA PRO A 28 3.05 -5.23 16.89
C PRO A 28 4.19 -5.64 15.95
N TYR A 29 3.92 -5.65 14.64
CA TYR A 29 4.90 -5.97 13.59
C TYR A 29 5.50 -4.74 12.91
N ASN A 30 5.13 -3.53 13.35
CA ASN A 30 5.55 -2.25 12.75
C ASN A 30 5.24 -2.12 11.24
N ALA A 31 4.14 -2.73 10.79
CA ALA A 31 3.78 -2.81 9.38
C ALA A 31 2.88 -1.66 8.91
N TRP A 32 2.13 -1.02 9.81
CA TRP A 32 1.38 0.19 9.47
C TRP A 32 2.26 1.44 9.58
N SER A 33 2.15 2.31 8.58
CA SER A 33 2.58 3.71 8.64
C SER A 33 1.45 4.54 9.26
N HIS A 34 0.30 4.58 8.58
CA HIS A 34 -0.92 5.21 9.07
C HIS A 34 -2.11 4.29 8.86
N GLN A 35 -3.08 4.33 9.79
CA GLN A 35 -4.33 3.58 9.71
C GLN A 35 -5.49 4.52 9.40
N CYS A 36 -6.45 4.02 8.61
CA CYS A 36 -7.72 4.68 8.33
C CYS A 36 -8.81 3.61 8.08
N ASN A 37 -10.03 4.05 7.75
CA ASN A 37 -11.08 3.15 7.31
C ASN A 37 -11.89 3.85 6.21
N ARG A 38 -11.38 3.78 4.97
CA ARG A 38 -11.90 4.57 3.84
C ARG A 38 -12.61 3.68 2.84
N SER A 39 -13.85 4.02 2.55
CA SER A 39 -14.68 3.39 1.52
C SER A 39 -15.44 4.47 0.76
N ALA A 40 -15.79 4.23 -0.49
CA ALA A 40 -16.69 5.11 -1.23
C ALA A 40 -18.13 4.97 -0.71
N THR A 41 -18.84 6.10 -0.54
CA THR A 41 -20.27 6.09 -0.17
C THR A 41 -21.15 5.47 -1.26
N ALA A 42 -20.77 5.68 -2.52
CA ALA A 42 -21.46 5.15 -3.69
C ALA A 42 -20.42 4.62 -4.70
N PRO A 43 -19.93 3.37 -4.52
CA PRO A 43 -18.98 2.78 -5.45
C PRO A 43 -19.65 2.51 -6.81
N SER A 44 -18.89 2.63 -7.90
CA SER A 44 -19.38 2.36 -9.25
C SER A 44 -19.37 0.87 -9.61
N SER A 45 -18.76 0.04 -8.77
CA SER A 45 -18.68 -1.41 -8.90
C SER A 45 -18.58 -2.06 -7.52
N HIS A 46 -18.90 -3.35 -7.41
CA HIS A 46 -18.85 -4.12 -6.17
C HIS A 46 -17.78 -5.22 -6.19
N ARG A 47 -16.82 -5.16 -7.11
CA ARG A 47 -15.78 -6.19 -7.28
C ARG A 47 -14.92 -6.43 -6.04
N LEU A 48 -14.73 -5.40 -5.20
CA LEU A 48 -14.00 -5.47 -3.93
C LEU A 48 -14.93 -5.25 -2.73
N GLN A 49 -16.25 -5.39 -2.90
CA GLN A 49 -17.18 -5.19 -1.79
C GLN A 49 -16.86 -6.14 -0.63
N GLY A 50 -16.73 -5.57 0.57
CA GLY A 50 -16.38 -6.32 1.78
C GLY A 50 -14.90 -6.70 1.88
N ARG A 51 -14.06 -6.32 0.91
CA ARG A 51 -12.62 -6.59 0.93
C ARG A 51 -11.86 -5.41 1.52
N THR A 52 -10.86 -5.72 2.33
CA THR A 52 -9.94 -4.74 2.92
C THR A 52 -8.61 -4.67 2.16
N VAL A 53 -8.08 -3.46 1.97
CA VAL A 53 -6.86 -3.21 1.19
C VAL A 53 -5.87 -2.32 1.96
N ALA A 54 -4.61 -2.73 2.04
CA ALA A 54 -3.50 -1.89 2.48
C ALA A 54 -2.78 -1.28 1.26
N ILE A 55 -2.36 -0.03 1.38
CA ILE A 55 -1.67 0.69 0.31
C ILE A 55 -0.23 0.94 0.74
N LYS A 56 0.78 0.58 -0.04
CA LYS A 56 2.16 0.88 0.34
C LYS A 56 2.37 2.40 0.47
N ASP A 57 3.14 2.81 1.47
CA ASP A 57 3.29 4.22 1.86
C ASP A 57 4.04 5.11 0.84
N ASP A 58 4.53 4.54 -0.27
CA ASP A 58 5.01 5.30 -1.43
C ASP A 58 3.91 5.60 -2.46
N ILE A 59 2.68 5.16 -2.22
CA ILE A 59 1.51 5.40 -3.05
C ILE A 59 0.61 6.39 -2.32
N CYS A 60 0.35 7.54 -2.93
CA CYS A 60 -0.48 8.59 -2.35
C CYS A 60 -1.88 8.07 -2.04
N LEU A 61 -2.23 8.08 -0.75
CA LEU A 61 -3.59 7.99 -0.27
C LEU A 61 -3.99 9.39 0.19
N GLY A 62 -4.82 10.05 -0.59
CA GLY A 62 -5.13 11.46 -0.41
C GLY A 62 -5.66 11.76 0.98
N GLY A 63 -5.20 12.84 1.60
CA GLY A 63 -5.52 13.21 2.97
C GLY A 63 -4.74 12.48 4.06
N LEU A 64 -3.87 11.51 3.71
CA LEU A 64 -2.93 10.86 4.64
C LEU A 64 -1.49 11.31 4.38
N PRO A 65 -0.60 11.24 5.38
CA PRO A 65 0.82 11.51 5.19
C PRO A 65 1.50 10.42 4.36
N THR A 66 2.48 10.85 3.56
CA THR A 66 3.38 9.97 2.79
C THR A 66 4.79 10.10 3.37
N THR A 67 5.32 9.02 3.96
CA THR A 67 6.60 9.06 4.69
C THR A 67 7.78 8.57 3.88
N LEU A 68 7.56 7.73 2.85
CA LEU A 68 8.61 7.06 2.07
C LEU A 68 9.64 6.31 2.93
N GLY A 69 9.28 5.95 4.16
CA GLY A 69 10.21 5.38 5.14
C GLY A 69 11.36 6.31 5.51
N ALA A 70 11.28 7.60 5.18
CA ALA A 70 12.33 8.61 5.32
C ALA A 70 12.08 9.52 6.53
N PRO A 71 13.11 10.17 7.11
CA PRO A 71 12.90 11.13 8.18
C PRO A 71 12.20 12.37 7.63
N VAL A 72 11.32 12.94 8.43
CA VAL A 72 10.51 14.11 8.08
C VAL A 72 11.36 15.29 7.57
N SER A 73 12.57 15.47 8.10
CA SER A 73 13.49 16.55 7.73
C SER A 73 13.99 16.51 6.29
N ILE A 74 13.87 15.37 5.60
CA ILE A 74 14.22 15.26 4.18
C ILE A 74 13.01 15.57 3.28
N LEU A 75 11.80 15.46 3.81
CA LEU A 75 10.56 15.59 3.04
C LEU A 75 9.85 16.94 3.26
N SER A 76 10.13 17.63 4.37
CA SER A 76 9.43 18.84 4.76
C SER A 76 10.24 19.71 5.72
N ASP A 77 10.24 21.02 5.48
CA ASP A 77 10.80 22.02 6.38
C ASP A 77 9.90 22.31 7.60
N GLN A 78 8.67 21.79 7.62
CA GLN A 78 7.65 22.07 8.64
C GLN A 78 7.68 21.05 9.80
N ASN A 79 8.65 20.13 9.81
CA ASN A 79 8.76 19.04 10.79
C ASN A 79 7.50 18.14 10.88
N GLU A 80 6.71 18.09 9.81
CA GLU A 80 5.55 17.22 9.62
C GLU A 80 5.63 16.53 8.25
N TYR A 81 5.20 15.27 8.18
CA TYR A 81 5.18 14.54 6.91
C TYR A 81 4.20 15.19 5.92
N PRO A 82 4.57 15.35 4.63
CA PRO A 82 3.67 15.89 3.63
C PRO A 82 2.38 15.06 3.52
N VAL A 83 1.24 15.74 3.61
CA VAL A 83 -0.07 15.12 3.37
C VAL A 83 -0.32 15.02 1.87
N SER A 84 -0.68 13.81 1.41
CA SER A 84 -1.00 13.55 0.01
C SER A 84 -2.18 14.41 -0.46
N PRO A 85 -1.99 15.26 -1.50
CA PRO A 85 -3.08 16.10 -2.00
C PRO A 85 -4.01 15.35 -2.96
N VAL A 86 -3.68 14.11 -3.34
CA VAL A 86 -4.38 13.31 -4.35
C VAL A 86 -4.50 11.87 -3.89
N ASP A 87 -5.53 11.18 -4.35
CA ASP A 87 -5.49 9.72 -4.40
C ASP A 87 -4.72 9.29 -5.65
N ALA A 88 -3.82 8.33 -5.50
CA ALA A 88 -3.27 7.61 -6.65
C ALA A 88 -4.39 6.96 -7.46
N THR A 89 -4.18 6.74 -8.76
CA THR A 89 -5.22 6.17 -9.63
C THR A 89 -5.68 4.80 -9.14
N VAL A 90 -4.75 3.96 -8.68
CA VAL A 90 -5.07 2.65 -8.09
C VAL A 90 -5.89 2.74 -6.81
N VAL A 91 -5.66 3.78 -5.98
CA VAL A 91 -6.44 4.05 -4.77
C VAL A 91 -7.88 4.43 -5.15
N SER A 92 -8.03 5.35 -6.10
CA SER A 92 -9.34 5.75 -6.62
C SER A 92 -10.12 4.57 -7.20
N ARG A 93 -9.44 3.69 -7.95
CA ARG A 93 -10.03 2.47 -8.53
C ARG A 93 -10.48 1.47 -7.45
N VAL A 94 -9.69 1.27 -6.39
CA VAL A 94 -10.08 0.41 -5.26
C VAL A 94 -11.34 0.93 -4.57
N LEU A 95 -11.40 2.24 -4.27
CA LEU A 95 -12.56 2.87 -3.65
C LEU A 95 -13.80 2.76 -4.56
N ALA A 96 -13.64 3.03 -5.85
CA ALA A 96 -14.71 2.92 -6.85
C ALA A 96 -15.22 1.47 -7.02
N ALA A 97 -14.36 0.47 -6.81
CA ALA A 97 -14.71 -0.94 -6.84
C ALA A 97 -15.33 -1.46 -5.53
N GLY A 98 -15.59 -0.57 -4.56
CA GLY A 98 -16.24 -0.91 -3.29
C GLY A 98 -15.30 -1.49 -2.23
N GLY A 99 -13.99 -1.41 -2.44
CA GLY A 99 -12.99 -1.84 -1.46
C GLY A 99 -12.84 -0.85 -0.31
N THR A 100 -12.48 -1.38 0.86
CA THR A 100 -12.19 -0.58 2.06
C THR A 100 -10.69 -0.47 2.26
N ILE A 101 -10.14 0.73 2.16
CA ILE A 101 -8.73 1.00 2.41
C ILE A 101 -8.51 1.18 3.91
N LYS A 102 -7.61 0.38 4.48
CA LYS A 102 -7.31 0.32 5.92
C LYS A 102 -6.15 1.21 6.36
N GLY A 103 -5.44 1.81 5.41
CA GLY A 103 -4.33 2.70 5.68
C GLY A 103 -3.15 2.51 4.74
N THR A 104 -2.02 3.11 5.12
CA THR A 104 -0.75 2.94 4.43
C THR A 104 0.20 2.01 5.19
N SER A 105 0.84 1.09 4.48
CA SER A 105 1.82 0.17 5.05
C SER A 105 3.23 0.71 4.85
N THR A 106 4.04 0.74 5.91
CA THR A 106 5.42 1.28 5.96
C THR A 106 6.26 0.84 4.76
N CYS A 107 7.13 1.68 4.21
CA CYS A 107 8.09 1.21 3.21
C CYS A 107 9.53 1.39 3.69
N GLU A 108 10.44 0.70 3.01
CA GLU A 108 11.87 0.90 3.17
C GLU A 108 12.25 2.33 2.80
N TYR A 109 13.39 2.81 3.30
CA TYR A 109 13.90 4.15 3.04
C TYR A 109 13.97 4.43 1.53
N PHE A 110 13.10 5.30 1.02
CA PHE A 110 12.89 5.54 -0.42
C PHE A 110 12.68 4.26 -1.26
N CYS A 111 12.07 3.24 -0.67
CA CYS A 111 11.87 1.91 -1.26
C CYS A 111 13.18 1.20 -1.69
N ALA A 112 14.33 1.63 -1.19
CA ALA A 112 15.65 1.21 -1.67
C ALA A 112 16.24 0.01 -0.91
N SER A 113 15.40 -0.95 -0.52
CA SER A 113 15.82 -2.20 0.11
C SER A 113 14.82 -3.33 -0.16
N PRO A 114 15.29 -4.57 -0.40
CA PRO A 114 14.42 -5.74 -0.54
C PRO A 114 14.07 -6.39 0.81
N LEU A 115 14.61 -5.88 1.91
CA LEU A 115 14.39 -6.36 3.27
C LEU A 115 13.55 -5.32 4.03
N SER A 116 13.62 -5.31 5.37
CA SER A 116 12.61 -4.70 6.24
C SER A 116 13.19 -3.89 7.40
N PHE A 117 14.31 -3.22 7.20
CA PHE A 117 15.10 -2.65 8.31
C PHE A 117 15.55 -1.22 8.09
N THR A 118 15.28 -0.64 6.91
CA THR A 118 15.81 0.69 6.56
C THR A 118 14.87 1.82 6.89
N SER A 119 13.58 1.54 7.10
CA SER A 119 12.59 2.57 7.43
C SER A 119 12.92 3.28 8.74
N VAL A 120 12.76 4.61 8.78
CA VAL A 120 13.00 5.39 10.01
C VAL A 120 12.00 5.10 11.12
N SER A 121 10.82 4.58 10.78
CA SER A 121 9.84 4.11 11.77
C SER A 121 10.29 2.82 12.48
N GLY A 122 11.43 2.25 12.07
CA GLY A 122 12.00 1.02 12.59
C GLY A 122 11.75 -0.18 11.67
N PRO A 123 12.31 -1.35 12.02
CA PRO A 123 12.17 -2.55 11.21
C PRO A 123 10.74 -3.11 11.25
N VAL A 124 10.31 -3.74 10.15
CA VAL A 124 9.11 -4.58 10.12
C VAL A 124 9.52 -6.00 10.54
N HIS A 125 8.79 -6.55 11.52
CA HIS A 125 9.13 -7.83 12.16
C HIS A 125 8.48 -9.02 11.46
N ASP A 126 9.18 -10.15 11.44
CA ASP A 126 8.60 -11.45 11.06
C ASP A 126 7.49 -11.87 12.06
N LEU A 127 6.41 -12.47 11.54
CA LEU A 127 5.25 -12.85 12.33
C LEU A 127 5.49 -14.05 13.26
N HIS A 128 6.38 -14.96 12.86
CA HIS A 128 6.75 -16.17 13.60
C HIS A 128 7.98 -15.95 14.48
N LEU A 129 8.87 -15.04 14.08
CA LEU A 129 10.12 -14.75 14.78
C LEU A 129 10.34 -13.25 14.94
N HIS A 130 9.61 -12.67 15.91
CA HIS A 130 9.71 -11.25 16.25
C HIS A 130 11.17 -10.83 16.52
N GLY A 131 11.55 -9.64 16.08
CA GLY A 131 12.92 -9.12 16.19
C GLY A 131 13.86 -9.47 15.03
N TYR A 132 13.49 -10.37 14.13
CA TYR A 132 14.28 -10.67 12.93
C TYR A 132 13.82 -9.84 11.74
N THR A 133 14.76 -9.54 10.83
CA THR A 133 14.39 -9.02 9.52
C THR A 133 13.52 -10.07 8.86
N SER A 134 12.52 -9.61 8.15
CA SER A 134 11.49 -10.47 7.62
C SER A 134 11.92 -11.05 6.26
N GLY A 135 13.20 -11.44 6.13
CA GLY A 135 13.71 -12.22 4.99
C GLY A 135 12.94 -13.53 4.74
N ARG A 136 12.04 -13.89 5.65
CA ARG A 136 10.72 -14.46 5.39
C ARG A 136 9.69 -13.42 5.87
N ARG A 137 8.80 -12.97 4.99
CA ARG A 137 7.66 -12.06 5.24
C ARG A 137 7.86 -10.52 5.26
N SER A 138 8.81 -9.94 4.49
CA SER A 138 9.45 -8.63 4.79
C SER A 138 8.91 -7.30 4.33
N ASN A 139 7.96 -7.26 3.42
CA ASN A 139 7.36 -5.97 3.11
C ASN A 139 6.17 -5.78 4.03
N SER A 140 6.03 -4.60 4.62
CA SER A 140 4.91 -4.29 5.50
C SER A 140 3.54 -4.64 4.90
N SER A 141 3.35 -4.41 3.60
CA SER A 141 2.14 -4.81 2.86
C SER A 141 1.92 -6.31 2.96
N CYS A 142 2.99 -7.08 2.76
CA CYS A 142 2.95 -8.53 2.84
C CYS A 142 2.78 -9.01 4.30
N ALA A 143 3.37 -8.34 5.28
CA ALA A 143 3.21 -8.67 6.70
C ALA A 143 1.75 -8.50 7.15
N LEU A 144 1.07 -7.43 6.71
CA LEU A 144 -0.35 -7.20 6.99
C LEU A 144 -1.25 -8.26 6.37
N VAL A 145 -0.99 -8.63 5.11
CA VAL A 145 -1.75 -9.67 4.41
C VAL A 145 -1.50 -11.06 5.01
N ALA A 146 -0.25 -11.36 5.37
CA ALA A 146 0.10 -12.61 6.03
C ALA A 146 -0.51 -12.71 7.44
N ALA A 147 -0.52 -11.61 8.20
CA ALA A 147 -1.14 -11.54 9.52
C ALA A 147 -2.64 -11.81 9.43
N HIS A 148 -3.31 -11.19 8.46
CA HIS A 148 -4.73 -11.42 8.19
C HIS A 148 -5.01 -12.90 7.89
N ALA A 149 -4.21 -13.54 7.02
CA ALA A 149 -4.43 -14.95 6.68
C ALA A 149 -4.16 -15.92 7.83
N LEU A 150 -3.18 -15.65 8.68
CA LEU A 150 -2.85 -16.53 9.80
C LEU A 150 -3.83 -16.37 10.97
N HIS A 151 -4.28 -15.14 11.23
CA HIS A 151 -4.99 -14.75 12.43
C HIS A 151 -6.14 -13.76 12.14
N PRO A 152 -7.09 -14.13 11.26
CA PRO A 152 -8.13 -13.20 10.81
C PRO A 152 -9.04 -12.71 11.96
N ASP A 153 -9.23 -13.56 12.98
CA ASP A 153 -10.12 -13.31 14.11
C ASP A 153 -9.37 -13.00 15.42
N LYS A 154 -8.08 -12.65 15.37
CA LYS A 154 -7.25 -12.37 16.56
C LYS A 154 -6.56 -11.02 16.52
N PRO A 155 -7.32 -9.91 16.42
CA PRO A 155 -6.75 -8.56 16.39
C PRO A 155 -5.98 -8.19 17.65
N GLU A 156 -6.23 -8.87 18.78
CA GLU A 156 -5.45 -8.72 20.01
C GLU A 156 -4.00 -9.22 19.88
N ILE A 157 -3.72 -10.09 18.90
CA ILE A 157 -2.38 -10.60 18.61
C ILE A 157 -1.72 -9.77 17.50
N THR A 158 -2.45 -9.54 16.40
CA THR A 158 -1.87 -8.96 15.19
C THR A 158 -2.05 -7.45 15.05
N GLY A 159 -2.94 -6.86 15.85
CA GLY A 159 -3.54 -5.56 15.53
C GLY A 159 -4.46 -5.65 14.32
N GLU A 160 -4.85 -4.48 13.81
CA GLU A 160 -5.60 -4.37 12.55
C GLU A 160 -4.76 -4.89 11.37
N THR A 161 -5.40 -5.54 10.40
CA THR A 161 -4.75 -6.12 9.21
C THR A 161 -5.54 -5.79 7.95
N ALA A 162 -5.10 -6.29 6.78
CA ALA A 162 -5.82 -6.17 5.52
C ALA A 162 -5.73 -7.47 4.73
N GLU A 163 -6.79 -7.83 4.02
CA GLU A 163 -6.85 -9.04 3.18
C GLU A 163 -5.97 -8.97 1.93
N LEU A 164 -5.88 -7.77 1.37
CA LEU A 164 -5.18 -7.47 0.13
C LEU A 164 -4.22 -6.31 0.34
N ALA A 165 -3.19 -6.21 -0.49
CA ALA A 165 -2.38 -5.02 -0.54
C ALA A 165 -1.95 -4.64 -1.96
N ILE A 166 -1.64 -3.36 -2.14
CA ILE A 166 -0.99 -2.84 -3.34
C ILE A 166 0.40 -2.34 -2.96
N GLY A 167 1.42 -2.90 -3.59
CA GLY A 167 2.81 -2.47 -3.45
C GLY A 167 3.37 -1.91 -4.75
N SER A 168 4.57 -1.32 -4.66
CA SER A 168 5.39 -0.95 -5.80
C SER A 168 6.55 -1.93 -5.98
N ASP A 169 6.93 -2.23 -7.22
CA ASP A 169 7.98 -3.16 -7.61
C ASP A 169 8.88 -2.53 -8.67
N GLN A 170 10.11 -2.20 -8.28
CA GLN A 170 11.14 -1.69 -9.17
C GLN A 170 12.10 -2.80 -9.60
N ALA A 171 12.52 -3.62 -8.62
CA ALA A 171 13.46 -4.72 -8.83
C ALA A 171 13.03 -6.01 -8.10
N GLY A 172 11.77 -6.09 -7.66
CA GLY A 172 11.24 -7.23 -6.91
C GLY A 172 10.47 -6.86 -5.65
N SER A 173 10.24 -5.58 -5.36
CA SER A 173 9.65 -5.13 -4.09
C SER A 173 8.19 -5.56 -3.84
N VAL A 174 7.53 -6.21 -4.81
CA VAL A 174 6.28 -6.97 -4.62
C VAL A 174 6.55 -8.47 -4.61
N ARG A 175 7.39 -8.98 -5.54
CA ARG A 175 7.63 -10.42 -5.73
C ARG A 175 8.51 -11.06 -4.65
N ILE A 176 9.64 -10.42 -4.29
CA ILE A 176 10.57 -10.87 -3.26
C ILE A 176 9.86 -11.01 -1.91
N PRO A 177 9.19 -9.96 -1.39
CA PRO A 177 8.51 -10.11 -0.11
C PRO A 177 7.29 -11.01 -0.20
N GLY A 178 6.59 -11.08 -1.34
CA GLY A 178 5.55 -12.08 -1.57
C GLY A 178 6.08 -13.51 -1.36
N SER A 179 7.20 -13.85 -2.01
CA SER A 179 7.86 -15.15 -1.85
C SER A 179 8.30 -15.42 -0.42
N TYR A 180 8.78 -14.39 0.29
CA TYR A 180 9.19 -14.50 1.68
C TYR A 180 7.99 -14.68 2.61
N CYS A 181 6.84 -14.07 2.31
CA CYS A 181 5.61 -14.09 3.08
C CYS A 181 4.74 -15.34 2.89
N ASP A 182 5.11 -16.25 1.98
CA ASP A 182 4.22 -17.29 1.45
C ASP A 182 2.93 -16.67 0.83
N LEU A 183 3.09 -15.54 0.14
CA LEU A 183 2.02 -14.81 -0.53
C LEU A 183 2.25 -14.76 -2.04
N LEU A 184 1.18 -14.49 -2.77
CA LEU A 184 1.24 -14.19 -4.18
C LEU A 184 1.50 -12.69 -4.34
N GLY A 185 2.65 -12.34 -4.92
CA GLY A 185 2.97 -10.98 -5.34
C GLY A 185 3.17 -10.94 -6.85
N LEU A 186 2.33 -10.18 -7.56
CA LEU A 186 2.42 -10.08 -9.02
C LEU A 186 2.99 -8.71 -9.42
N LYS A 187 4.08 -8.72 -10.18
CA LYS A 187 4.54 -7.53 -10.94
C LYS A 187 3.90 -7.58 -12.33
N PRO A 188 2.93 -6.69 -12.66
CA PRO A 188 2.28 -6.70 -13.97
C PRO A 188 3.25 -6.33 -15.10
N THR A 189 2.75 -6.42 -16.34
CA THR A 189 3.43 -5.84 -17.51
C THR A 189 3.64 -4.34 -17.30
N PHE A 190 4.81 -3.82 -17.68
CA PHE A 190 5.11 -2.39 -17.58
C PHE A 190 4.04 -1.56 -18.32
N GLY A 191 3.51 -0.53 -17.67
CA GLY A 191 2.44 0.32 -18.20
C GLY A 191 1.01 -0.26 -18.13
N LEU A 192 0.83 -1.51 -17.69
CA LEU A 192 -0.53 -2.10 -17.56
C LEU A 192 -1.32 -1.51 -16.39
N VAL A 193 -0.62 -1.27 -15.28
CA VAL A 193 -1.16 -0.57 -14.10
C VAL A 193 -0.50 0.80 -14.07
N PRO A 194 -1.28 1.89 -13.93
CA PRO A 194 -0.73 3.23 -13.88
C PRO A 194 0.10 3.47 -12.64
N TYR A 195 1.12 4.31 -12.78
CA TYR A 195 2.01 4.69 -11.67
C TYR A 195 1.66 6.07 -11.09
N THR A 196 0.62 6.72 -11.61
CA THR A 196 0.16 8.05 -11.20
C THR A 196 -0.18 8.09 -9.71
N GLY A 197 0.47 9.01 -8.99
CA GLY A 197 0.35 9.16 -7.54
C GLY A 197 1.24 8.22 -6.73
N ALA A 198 2.12 7.42 -7.33
CA ALA A 198 3.18 6.73 -6.61
C ALA A 198 4.52 7.46 -6.75
N ALA A 199 5.33 7.48 -5.70
CA ALA A 199 6.64 8.10 -5.70
C ALA A 199 7.57 7.37 -6.68
N PRO A 200 8.16 8.06 -7.67
CA PRO A 200 9.03 7.42 -8.64
C PRO A 200 10.41 7.17 -8.03
N MET A 201 10.95 5.96 -8.24
CA MET A 201 12.37 5.69 -8.03
C MET A 201 13.13 5.81 -9.36
N MET A 202 12.72 5.03 -10.36
CA MET A 202 13.27 5.08 -11.72
C MET A 202 12.14 4.80 -12.72
N PRO A 203 11.68 5.79 -13.51
CA PRO A 203 10.47 5.68 -14.33
C PRO A 203 10.41 4.45 -15.24
N MET A 204 11.55 3.99 -15.76
CA MET A 204 11.63 2.85 -16.67
C MET A 204 11.37 1.48 -16.02
N ILE A 205 11.40 1.39 -14.69
CA ILE A 205 11.24 0.13 -13.96
C ILE A 205 10.15 0.20 -12.89
N ASN A 206 9.44 1.32 -12.78
CA ASN A 206 8.38 1.51 -11.79
C ASN A 206 7.13 0.69 -12.16
N HIS A 207 6.70 -0.21 -11.25
CA HIS A 207 5.45 -0.96 -11.38
C HIS A 207 4.66 -0.87 -10.07
N LEU A 208 3.33 -0.91 -10.14
CA LEU A 208 2.47 -1.22 -9.01
C LEU A 208 1.88 -2.62 -9.19
N GLY A 209 1.73 -3.36 -8.10
CA GLY A 209 1.34 -4.77 -8.15
C GLY A 209 0.50 -5.20 -6.95
N PRO A 210 -0.45 -6.15 -7.16
CA PRO A 210 -1.23 -6.72 -6.08
C PRO A 210 -0.42 -7.75 -5.28
N ILE A 211 -0.73 -7.82 -3.98
CA ILE A 211 -0.22 -8.80 -3.02
C ILE A 211 -1.42 -9.45 -2.34
N THR A 212 -1.55 -10.78 -2.43
CA THR A 212 -2.69 -11.51 -1.88
C THR A 212 -2.31 -12.93 -1.46
N THR A 213 -3.24 -13.65 -0.85
CA THR A 213 -3.11 -15.06 -0.44
C THR A 213 -3.66 -16.04 -1.48
N HIS A 214 -4.52 -15.58 -2.39
CA HIS A 214 -5.25 -16.41 -3.35
C HIS A 214 -5.11 -15.89 -4.78
N LEU A 215 -4.92 -16.79 -5.74
CA LEU A 215 -4.76 -16.43 -7.15
C LEU A 215 -5.99 -15.68 -7.71
N LYS A 216 -7.18 -16.07 -7.26
CA LYS A 216 -8.43 -15.37 -7.63
C LYS A 216 -8.39 -13.91 -7.20
N ASP A 217 -7.84 -13.61 -6.03
CA ASP A 217 -7.73 -12.25 -5.54
C ASP A 217 -6.68 -11.44 -6.30
N ILE A 218 -5.58 -12.07 -6.76
CA ILE A 218 -4.65 -11.42 -7.69
C ILE A 218 -5.41 -10.99 -8.94
N ALA A 219 -6.19 -11.88 -9.55
CA ALA A 219 -6.93 -11.57 -10.76
C ALA A 219 -7.94 -10.43 -10.56
N VAL A 220 -8.72 -10.48 -9.47
CA VAL A 220 -9.73 -9.45 -9.15
C VAL A 220 -9.07 -8.10 -8.86
N LEU A 221 -8.04 -8.06 -8.01
CA LEU A 221 -7.38 -6.80 -7.66
C LEU A 221 -6.61 -6.23 -8.86
N LEU A 222 -5.95 -7.08 -9.67
CA LEU A 222 -5.32 -6.64 -10.91
C LEU A 222 -6.33 -6.02 -11.86
N GLU A 223 -7.49 -6.67 -12.08
CA GLU A 223 -8.55 -6.13 -12.95
C GLU A 223 -9.00 -4.75 -12.50
N VAL A 224 -9.16 -4.54 -11.18
CA VAL A 224 -9.48 -3.23 -10.61
C VAL A 224 -8.35 -2.21 -10.84
N MET A 225 -7.09 -2.63 -10.76
CA MET A 225 -5.93 -1.75 -10.91
C MET A 225 -5.60 -1.38 -12.36
N THR A 226 -5.92 -2.24 -13.33
CA THR A 226 -5.48 -2.08 -14.74
C THR A 226 -6.20 -0.97 -15.50
N GLY A 227 -5.54 -0.45 -16.55
CA GLY A 227 -6.12 0.48 -17.52
C GLY A 227 -5.39 1.81 -17.57
N TYR A 228 -5.39 2.44 -18.74
CA TYR A 228 -4.72 3.72 -19.00
C TYR A 228 -5.26 4.85 -18.10
N ASP A 229 -4.39 5.78 -17.77
CA ASP A 229 -4.62 6.98 -16.97
C ASP A 229 -3.64 8.10 -17.36
#